data_AF-A0A803LPV9-F1
#
_entry.id   AF-A0A803LPV9-F1
#
_cell.length_a   1.000
_cell.length_b   1.000
_cell.length_c   1.000
_cell.angle_alpha   90.00
_cell.angle_beta   90.00
_cell.angle_gamma   90.00
#
_symmetry.space_group_name_H-M   'P 1'
#
loop_
_entity.id
_entity.type
_entity.pdbx_description
1 polymer ?
#
loop_
_entity_poly.entity_id
_entity_poly.type
_entity_poly.pdbx_seq_one_letter_code
_entity_poly.pdbx_strand_id
1 'polypeptide(L)'
;MRFAFGKSSVRLDLERLITVYFTDLFATSSPTGFQGAIKGIGHVVSDEMNASLDKEPTEEEIKAALFQMHPNKAPRPDGIRAIFYQKFRHIVEHDIVNFVSKWWRGDRDLNNINNTCIA
;
A
#
# COMPACT_ATOMS: atom_id res chain seq x y z
N MET A 1 -24.46 -16.28 -39.88
CA MET A 1 -23.11 -16.65 -39.39
C MET A 1 -22.22 -15.41 -39.52
N ARG A 2 -21.92 -14.70 -38.41
CA ARG A 2 -20.97 -13.57 -38.38
C ARG A 2 -20.01 -13.79 -37.22
N PHE A 3 -18.72 -13.83 -37.53
CA PHE A 3 -17.62 -14.10 -36.63
C PHE A 3 -17.43 -12.92 -35.65
N ALA A 4 -17.43 -13.22 -34.36
CA ALA A 4 -17.04 -12.32 -33.27
C ALA A 4 -15.79 -12.91 -32.57
N PHE A 5 -14.65 -12.94 -33.26
CA PHE A 5 -13.40 -13.47 -32.71
C PHE A 5 -12.23 -12.47 -32.68
N GLY A 6 -12.41 -11.23 -33.17
CA GLY A 6 -11.31 -10.27 -33.32
C GLY A 6 -11.12 -9.23 -32.20
N LYS A 7 -12.13 -8.99 -31.36
CA LYS A 7 -12.05 -7.90 -30.34
C LYS A 7 -11.44 -8.33 -29.00
N SER A 8 -11.46 -9.62 -28.69
CA SER A 8 -10.92 -10.15 -27.42
C SER A 8 -9.39 -10.24 -27.41
N SER A 9 -8.78 -10.66 -28.53
CA SER A 9 -7.31 -10.78 -28.65
C SER A 9 -6.61 -9.44 -28.48
N VAL A 10 -7.07 -8.40 -29.20
CA VAL A 10 -6.46 -7.06 -29.17
C VAL A 10 -6.51 -6.44 -27.77
N ARG A 11 -7.57 -6.70 -27.01
CA ARG A 11 -7.69 -6.23 -25.62
C ARG A 11 -6.69 -6.93 -24.70
N LEU A 12 -6.55 -8.24 -24.81
CA LEU A 12 -5.59 -9.02 -24.00
C LEU A 12 -4.14 -8.63 -24.34
N ASP A 13 -3.85 -8.35 -25.60
CA ASP A 13 -2.53 -7.89 -26.05
C ASP A 13 -2.20 -6.51 -25.48
N LEU A 14 -3.18 -5.60 -25.43
CA LEU A 14 -3.02 -4.27 -24.85
C LEU A 14 -2.87 -4.33 -23.32
N GLU A 15 -3.69 -5.12 -22.63
CA GLU A 15 -3.58 -5.33 -21.17
C GLU A 15 -2.19 -5.86 -20.82
N ARG A 16 -1.71 -6.88 -21.55
CA ARG A 16 -0.36 -7.43 -21.36
C ARG A 16 0.74 -6.40 -21.63
N LEU A 17 0.62 -5.63 -22.72
CA LEU A 17 1.60 -4.59 -23.07
C LEU A 17 1.70 -3.52 -21.98
N ILE A 18 0.56 -3.04 -21.49
CA ILE A 18 0.48 -2.06 -20.41
C ILE A 18 1.09 -2.63 -19.13
N THR A 19 0.73 -3.86 -18.75
CA THR A 19 1.29 -4.51 -17.57
C THR A 19 2.79 -4.63 -17.66
N VAL A 20 3.34 -5.19 -18.75
CA VAL A 20 4.81 -5.35 -18.91
C VAL A 20 5.50 -4.00 -18.87
N TYR A 21 5.00 -3.01 -19.62
CA TYR A 21 5.61 -1.68 -19.67
C TYR A 21 5.69 -1.04 -18.27
N PHE A 22 4.59 -1.05 -17.51
CA PHE A 22 4.59 -0.42 -16.18
C PHE A 22 5.29 -1.28 -15.12
N THR A 23 5.24 -2.61 -15.22
CA THR A 23 6.06 -3.48 -14.37
C THR A 23 7.53 -3.12 -14.56
N ASP A 24 8.02 -3.05 -15.80
CA ASP A 24 9.42 -2.73 -16.08
C ASP A 24 9.77 -1.30 -15.68
N LEU A 25 8.90 -0.32 -15.99
CA LEU A 25 9.10 1.08 -15.64
C LEU A 25 9.26 1.29 -14.13
N PHE A 26 8.53 0.51 -13.32
CA PHE A 26 8.55 0.59 -11.87
C PHE A 26 9.41 -0.51 -11.19
N ALA A 27 10.12 -1.34 -11.94
CA ALA A 27 10.94 -2.45 -11.41
C ALA A 27 12.39 -2.05 -11.06
N THR A 28 12.68 -0.78 -10.79
CA THR A 28 14.06 -0.37 -10.49
C THR A 28 14.53 -0.99 -9.16
N SER A 29 15.60 -1.78 -9.21
CA SER A 29 16.20 -2.46 -8.04
C SER A 29 17.47 -1.77 -7.54
N SER A 30 17.95 -0.75 -8.25
CA SER A 30 19.16 0.01 -7.90
C SER A 30 19.05 1.46 -8.39
N PRO A 31 18.16 2.27 -7.77
CA PRO A 31 17.99 3.66 -8.16
C PRO A 31 19.29 4.46 -7.96
N THR A 32 19.64 5.29 -8.94
CA THR A 32 20.83 6.17 -8.91
C THR A 32 20.40 7.63 -8.95
N GLY A 33 21.33 8.55 -8.66
CA GLY A 33 21.05 9.99 -8.78
C GLY A 33 20.34 10.64 -7.59
N PHE A 34 20.13 9.92 -6.48
CA PHE A 34 19.55 10.49 -5.25
C PHE A 34 20.27 11.75 -4.77
N GLN A 35 21.61 11.75 -4.80
CA GLN A 35 22.42 12.91 -4.39
C GLN A 35 22.12 14.17 -5.21
N GLY A 36 21.78 14.01 -6.51
CA GLY A 36 21.31 15.10 -7.35
C GLY A 36 19.87 15.51 -7.02
N ALA A 37 18.99 14.53 -6.78
CA ALA A 37 17.58 14.74 -6.47
C ALA A 37 17.35 15.45 -5.13
N ILE A 38 18.21 15.19 -4.13
CA ILE A 38 18.13 15.83 -2.80
C ILE A 38 19.04 17.05 -2.69
N LYS A 39 19.68 17.47 -3.78
CA LYS A 39 20.58 18.64 -3.77
C LYS A 39 19.80 19.89 -3.35
N GLY A 40 20.22 20.49 -2.24
CA GLY A 40 19.55 21.67 -1.65
C GLY A 40 18.55 21.33 -0.55
N ILE A 41 18.28 20.05 -0.29
CA ILE A 41 17.56 19.60 0.90
C ILE A 41 18.58 19.41 2.03
N GLY A 42 18.44 20.19 3.10
CA GLY A 42 19.26 20.04 4.29
C GLY A 42 18.90 18.77 5.07
N HIS A 43 19.86 18.22 5.81
CA HIS A 43 19.61 17.14 6.74
C HIS A 43 18.80 17.64 7.95
N VAL A 44 17.57 17.16 8.11
CA VAL A 44 16.63 17.62 9.16
C VAL A 44 16.21 16.52 10.13
N VAL A 45 16.48 15.26 9.82
CA VAL A 45 16.16 14.10 10.67
C VAL A 45 17.45 13.67 11.35
N SER A 46 17.57 13.81 12.67
CA SER A 46 18.78 13.35 13.37
C SER A 46 18.85 11.83 13.43
N ASP A 47 20.03 11.28 13.76
CA ASP A 47 20.21 9.84 13.93
C ASP A 47 19.28 9.28 15.01
N GLU A 48 19.04 10.06 16.08
CA GLU A 48 18.11 9.69 17.15
C GLU A 48 16.65 9.68 16.67
N MET A 49 16.27 10.64 15.81
CA MET A 49 14.94 10.66 15.19
C MET A 49 14.77 9.44 14.29
N ASN A 50 15.77 9.14 13.46
CA ASN A 50 15.73 8.00 12.56
C ASN A 50 15.64 6.68 13.35
N ALA A 51 16.48 6.52 14.37
CA ALA A 51 16.43 5.37 15.27
C ALA A 51 15.09 5.26 16.02
N SER A 52 14.37 6.36 16.24
CA SER A 52 13.03 6.32 16.80
C SER A 52 11.96 5.91 15.78
N LEU A 53 12.08 6.36 14.52
CA LEU A 53 11.15 6.06 13.44
C LEU A 53 11.26 4.61 12.93
N ASP A 54 12.44 4.00 13.05
CA ASP A 54 12.71 2.62 12.63
C ASP A 54 12.28 1.56 13.67
N LYS A 55 11.77 1.98 14.85
CA LYS A 55 11.32 1.05 15.90
C LYS A 55 10.02 0.36 15.50
N GLU A 56 9.83 -0.85 16.03
CA GLU A 56 8.53 -1.53 15.95
C GLU A 56 7.44 -0.66 16.58
N PRO A 57 6.33 -0.40 15.85
CA PRO A 57 5.26 0.41 16.36
C PRO A 57 4.57 -0.28 17.54
N THR A 58 4.21 0.54 18.52
CA THR A 58 3.42 0.10 19.67
C THR A 58 1.98 -0.18 19.28
N GLU A 59 1.28 -0.97 20.10
CA GLU A 59 -0.15 -1.23 19.92
C GLU A 59 -0.96 0.08 19.92
N GLU A 60 -0.57 1.04 20.76
CA GLU A 60 -1.16 2.36 20.86
C GLU A 60 -0.98 3.17 19.58
N GLU A 61 0.23 3.17 18.98
CA GLU A 61 0.50 3.84 17.71
C GLU A 61 -0.30 3.24 16.56
N ILE A 62 -0.38 1.90 16.49
CA ILE A 62 -1.17 1.19 15.48
C ILE A 62 -2.66 1.56 15.61
N LYS A 63 -3.18 1.55 16.85
CA LYS A 63 -4.55 1.95 17.13
C LYS A 63 -4.78 3.41 16.76
N ALA A 64 -3.92 4.32 17.18
CA ALA A 64 -4.03 5.74 16.89
C ALA A 64 -4.07 6.01 15.38
N ALA A 65 -3.20 5.35 14.60
CA ALA A 65 -3.18 5.47 13.15
C ALA A 65 -4.50 5.04 12.49
N LEU A 66 -5.15 3.99 12.99
CA LEU A 66 -6.46 3.54 12.51
C LEU A 66 -7.54 4.63 12.70
N PHE A 67 -7.48 5.39 13.79
CA PHE A 67 -8.44 6.43 14.14
C PHE A 67 -8.14 7.79 13.51
N GLN A 68 -6.90 8.04 13.09
CA GLN A 68 -6.55 9.26 12.35
C GLN A 68 -7.12 9.27 10.92
N MET A 69 -7.56 8.13 10.38
CA MET A 69 -8.18 8.09 9.06
C MET A 69 -9.54 8.78 9.05
N HIS A 70 -9.78 9.62 8.04
CA HIS A 70 -11.09 10.26 7.85
C HIS A 70 -12.18 9.18 7.63
N PRO A 71 -13.34 9.24 8.32
CA PRO A 71 -14.37 8.20 8.25
C PRO A 71 -14.89 7.88 6.84
N ASN A 72 -14.85 8.87 5.94
CA ASN A 72 -15.29 8.78 4.54
C ASN A 72 -14.15 8.51 3.55
N LYS A 73 -13.00 7.99 4.01
CA LYS A 73 -11.94 7.56 3.08
C LYS A 73 -12.49 6.51 2.10
N ALA A 74 -12.00 6.53 0.87
CA ALA A 74 -12.48 5.68 -0.21
C ALA A 74 -12.51 4.20 0.23
N PRO A 75 -13.60 3.46 -0.03
CA PRO A 75 -13.71 2.06 0.35
C PRO A 75 -12.73 1.22 -0.46
N ARG A 76 -12.36 0.06 0.10
CA ARG A 76 -11.65 -0.99 -0.66
C ARG A 76 -12.63 -1.63 -1.67
N PRO A 77 -12.18 -2.57 -2.52
CA PRO A 77 -13.09 -3.34 -3.37
C PRO A 77 -14.19 -4.10 -2.63
N ASP A 78 -14.05 -4.27 -1.30
CA ASP A 78 -15.08 -4.82 -0.41
C ASP A 78 -16.30 -3.89 -0.22
N GLY A 79 -16.22 -2.63 -0.65
CA GLY A 79 -17.27 -1.63 -0.46
C GLY A 79 -17.37 -1.06 0.97
N ILE A 80 -16.46 -1.44 1.87
CA ILE A 80 -16.49 -1.07 3.29
C ILE A 80 -15.67 0.20 3.51
N ARG A 81 -16.33 1.22 4.08
CA ARG A 81 -15.70 2.50 4.42
C ARG A 81 -14.93 2.43 5.75
N ALA A 82 -13.95 3.31 5.95
CA ALA A 82 -13.16 3.40 7.18
C ALA A 82 -14.03 3.51 8.45
N ILE A 83 -15.17 4.20 8.38
CA ILE A 83 -16.13 4.34 9.50
C ILE A 83 -16.62 3.00 10.06
N PHE A 84 -16.72 1.94 9.23
CA PHE A 84 -17.11 0.61 9.69
C PHE A 84 -16.09 0.05 10.68
N TYR A 85 -14.81 0.06 10.28
CA TYR A 85 -13.71 -0.43 11.11
C TYR A 85 -13.56 0.40 12.40
N GLN A 86 -13.80 1.72 12.33
CA GLN A 86 -13.81 2.58 13.50
C GLN A 86 -14.96 2.25 14.47
N LYS A 87 -16.16 1.95 13.95
CA LYS A 87 -17.33 1.62 14.75
C LYS A 87 -17.25 0.22 15.39
N PHE A 88 -16.73 -0.76 14.65
CA PHE A 88 -16.60 -2.14 15.11
C PHE A 88 -15.20 -2.46 15.65
N ARG A 89 -14.46 -1.43 16.10
CA ARG A 89 -13.08 -1.56 16.59
C ARG A 89 -12.88 -2.66 17.62
N HIS A 90 -13.80 -2.80 18.59
CA HIS A 90 -13.71 -3.79 19.66
C HIS A 90 -13.74 -5.23 19.15
N ILE A 91 -14.14 -5.44 17.89
CA ILE A 91 -14.14 -6.72 17.21
C ILE A 91 -12.83 -6.94 16.45
N VAL A 92 -12.34 -5.91 15.74
CA VAL A 92 -11.24 -6.06 14.77
C VAL A 92 -9.88 -5.56 15.27
N GLU A 93 -9.82 -4.82 16.38
CA GLU A 93 -8.60 -4.13 16.81
C GLU A 93 -7.47 -5.10 17.13
N HIS A 94 -7.76 -6.22 17.80
CA HIS A 94 -6.75 -7.21 18.14
C HIS A 94 -6.13 -7.84 16.90
N ASP A 95 -6.95 -8.20 15.91
CA ASP A 95 -6.48 -8.79 14.67
C ASP A 95 -5.64 -7.82 13.85
N ILE A 96 -6.03 -6.54 13.80
CA ILE A 96 -5.28 -5.49 13.10
C ILE A 96 -3.92 -5.27 13.75
N VAL A 97 -3.87 -5.15 15.08
CA VAL A 97 -2.61 -4.96 15.82
C VAL A 97 -1.68 -6.14 15.58
N ASN A 98 -2.17 -7.36 15.81
CA ASN A 98 -1.40 -8.58 15.58
C ASN A 98 -0.91 -8.71 14.13
N PHE A 99 -1.76 -8.32 13.17
CA PHE A 99 -1.39 -8.33 11.76
C PHE A 99 -0.24 -7.36 11.47
N VAL A 100 -0.35 -6.10 11.91
CA VAL A 100 0.66 -5.07 11.66
C VAL A 100 1.98 -5.39 12.35
N SER A 101 1.97 -5.85 13.61
CA SER A 101 3.19 -6.25 14.31
C SER A 101 3.89 -7.43 13.62
N LYS A 102 3.14 -8.44 13.18
CA LYS A 102 3.72 -9.57 12.42
C LYS A 102 4.28 -9.13 11.07
N TRP A 103 3.61 -8.21 10.38
CA TRP A 103 4.14 -7.67 9.13
C TRP A 103 5.45 -6.90 9.37
N TRP A 104 5.50 -6.07 10.41
CA TRP A 104 6.70 -5.30 10.76
C TRP A 104 7.91 -6.21 11.03
N ARG A 105 7.67 -7.37 11.66
CA ARG A 105 8.70 -8.40 11.93
C ARG A 105 9.08 -9.28 10.73
N GLY A 106 8.34 -9.16 9.62
CA GLY A 106 8.52 -10.02 8.45
C GLY A 106 7.82 -11.38 8.53
N ASP A 107 6.99 -11.64 9.53
CA ASP A 107 6.24 -12.89 9.71
C ASP A 107 4.96 -12.96 8.84
N ARG A 108 4.59 -11.84 8.22
CA ARG A 108 3.40 -11.67 7.37
C ARG A 108 3.73 -10.76 6.19
N ASP A 109 3.05 -10.99 5.08
CA ASP A 109 3.18 -10.20 3.85
C ASP A 109 1.88 -9.40 3.57
N LEU A 110 2.01 -8.28 2.85
CA LEU A 110 0.93 -7.36 2.45
C LEU A 110 0.36 -7.66 1.06
N ASN A 111 0.81 -8.70 0.35
CA ASN A 111 0.37 -9.01 -1.02
C ASN A 111 -1.15 -8.98 -1.25
N ASN A 112 -1.97 -9.24 -0.22
CA ASN A 112 -3.43 -9.23 -0.32
C ASN A 112 -4.11 -8.02 0.34
N ILE A 113 -3.33 -7.10 0.93
CA ILE A 113 -3.83 -5.99 1.76
C ILE A 113 -3.87 -4.65 1.03
N ASN A 114 -3.48 -4.56 -0.24
CA ASN A 114 -3.71 -3.36 -1.04
C ASN A 114 -4.19 -3.62 -2.47
N ASN A 115 -4.96 -4.68 -2.67
CA ASN A 115 -5.66 -4.88 -3.94
C ASN A 115 -6.69 -3.75 -4.10
N THR A 116 -6.31 -2.70 -4.83
CA THR A 116 -7.19 -1.62 -5.26
C THR A 116 -7.71 -2.01 -6.64
N CYS A 117 -9.03 -1.94 -6.85
CA CYS A 117 -9.58 -1.97 -8.20
C CYS A 117 -9.20 -0.65 -8.87
N ILE A 118 -8.15 -0.68 -9.70
CA ILE A 118 -7.90 0.40 -10.65
C ILE A 118 -8.96 0.21 -11.74
N ALA A 119 -10.00 1.06 -11.71
CA ALA A 119 -11.08 1.08 -12.70
C ALA A 119 -10.66 1.86 -13.95
#